data_AF-A0A7W1UN20-F1
#
_entry.id   AF-A0A7W1UN20-F1
#
_cell.length_a   1.000
_cell.length_b   1.000
_cell.length_c   1.000
_cell.angle_alpha   90.00
_cell.angle_beta   90.00
_cell.angle_gamma   90.00
#
_symmetry.space_group_name_H-M   'P 1'
#
loop_
_entity.id
_entity.type
_entity.pdbx_description
1 polymer ?
#
loop_
_entity_poly.entity_id
_entity_poly.type
_entity_poly.pdbx_seq_one_letter_code
_entity_poly.pdbx_strand_id
1 'polypeptide(L)'
;MEYIGKRISIKRTDGQVSIVILSTSDKVKKRILFIWFILWSLCGIIVLTQYFLIQDPDTKVAVIVWLGFWGYFEYKSFRALMWRFYGMEKIRIKDRKLSYKKDVAGKGKVKVYELDFIKDFSVVEKKDDSFFENLNSSYWVIAGEKLTFDYYGKEIKLGIQLDEADAKALHKLIKNKI
;
A
#
# COMPACT_ATOMS: atom_id res chain seq x y z
N MET A 1 13.54 -11.33 18.59
CA MET A 1 12.88 -10.84 17.35
C MET A 1 14.00 -10.65 16.34
N GLU A 2 13.88 -11.26 15.16
CA GLU A 2 14.84 -11.05 14.08
C GLU A 2 14.35 -9.89 13.21
N TYR A 3 15.27 -9.10 12.67
CA TYR A 3 14.94 -7.98 11.78
C TYR A 3 15.66 -8.18 10.45
N ILE A 4 14.95 -7.92 9.34
CA ILE A 4 15.55 -7.79 8.01
C ILE A 4 15.42 -6.33 7.60
N GLY A 5 16.56 -5.68 7.39
CA GLY A 5 16.61 -4.26 7.10
C GLY A 5 15.97 -3.42 8.21
N LYS A 6 15.34 -2.31 7.82
CA LYS A 6 14.68 -1.36 8.75
C LYS A 6 13.18 -1.59 8.90
N ARG A 7 12.56 -2.43 8.05
CA ARG A 7 11.10 -2.49 7.88
C ARG A 7 10.49 -3.86 8.13
N ILE A 8 11.28 -4.94 8.11
CA ILE A 8 10.79 -6.29 8.27
C ILE A 8 11.14 -6.76 9.68
N SER A 9 10.11 -7.12 10.45
CA SER A 9 10.27 -7.78 11.74
C SER A 9 9.75 -9.20 11.66
N ILE A 10 10.53 -10.14 12.19
CA ILE A 10 10.25 -11.57 12.18
C ILE A 10 10.14 -12.02 13.63
N LYS A 11 8.97 -12.57 13.95
CA LYS A 11 8.71 -13.25 15.21
C LYS A 11 8.45 -14.72 14.93
N ARG A 12 9.37 -15.56 15.40
CA ARG A 12 9.21 -17.02 15.43
C ARG A 12 8.62 -17.37 16.80
N THR A 13 7.54 -18.13 16.83
CA THR A 13 6.89 -18.59 18.07
C THR A 13 6.36 -19.99 17.79
N ASP A 14 6.76 -20.99 18.57
CA ASP A 14 6.46 -22.43 18.45
C ASP A 14 5.53 -22.82 17.28
N GLY A 15 6.14 -23.23 16.17
CA GLY A 15 5.46 -23.69 14.95
C GLY A 15 4.89 -22.59 14.04
N GLN A 16 4.98 -21.32 14.42
CA GLN A 16 4.46 -20.17 13.68
C GLN A 16 5.54 -19.15 13.36
N VAL A 17 5.51 -18.63 12.14
CA VAL A 17 6.36 -17.50 11.73
C VAL A 17 5.49 -16.33 11.34
N SER A 18 5.60 -15.25 12.12
CA SER A 18 4.93 -13.98 11.86
C SER A 18 5.95 -12.97 11.34
N ILE A 19 5.74 -12.52 10.12
CA ILE A 19 6.52 -11.49 9.46
C ILE A 19 5.65 -10.23 9.39
N VAL A 20 6.13 -9.12 9.91
CA VAL A 20 5.46 -7.82 9.81
C VAL A 20 6.35 -6.87 9.03
N ILE A 21 5.82 -6.35 7.93
CA ILE A 21 6.46 -5.39 7.05
C ILE A 21 5.81 -4.02 7.32
N LEU A 22 6.60 -3.07 7.82
CA LEU A 22 6.17 -1.70 8.02
C LEU A 22 6.11 -0.95 6.68
N SER A 23 5.17 -0.03 6.52
CA SER A 23 5.11 0.87 5.36
C SER A 23 6.38 1.73 5.27
N THR A 24 6.78 2.12 4.04
CA THR A 24 7.93 3.01 3.84
C THR A 24 7.60 4.36 4.48
N SER A 25 8.38 4.75 5.47
CA SER A 25 8.15 5.95 6.27
C SER A 25 9.39 6.83 6.27
N ASP A 26 9.52 7.61 5.20
CA ASP A 26 10.39 8.78 5.22
C ASP A 26 9.65 9.93 5.94
N LYS A 27 10.20 10.38 7.08
CA LYS A 27 9.56 11.40 7.93
C LYS A 27 9.38 12.74 7.22
N VAL A 28 10.29 13.11 6.32
CA VAL A 28 10.24 14.37 5.58
C VAL A 28 9.20 14.28 4.48
N LYS A 29 9.26 13.23 3.64
CA LYS A 29 8.28 13.00 2.57
C LYS A 29 6.86 12.86 3.13
N LYS A 30 6.70 12.20 4.28
CA LYS A 30 5.43 12.12 5.02
C LYS A 30 4.89 13.50 5.41
N ARG A 31 5.75 14.39 5.91
CA ARG A 31 5.36 15.74 6.32
C ARG A 31 4.96 16.60 5.12
N ILE A 32 5.73 16.54 4.03
CA ILE A 32 5.41 17.23 2.77
C ILE A 32 4.06 16.74 2.22
N LEU A 33 3.86 15.41 2.17
CA LEU A 33 2.61 14.79 1.74
C LEU A 33 1.41 15.26 2.58
N PHE A 34 1.59 15.35 3.90
CA PHE A 34 0.55 15.82 4.83
C PHE A 34 0.20 17.30 4.64
N ILE A 35 1.22 18.18 4.54
CA ILE A 35 1.03 19.61 4.31
C ILE A 35 0.35 19.85 2.96
N TRP A 36 0.82 19.17 1.92
CA TRP A 36 0.25 19.26 0.58
C TRP A 36 -1.21 18.79 0.55
N PHE A 37 -1.54 17.72 1.25
CA PHE A 37 -2.93 17.25 1.39
C PHE A 37 -3.80 18.30 2.09
N ILE A 38 -3.33 18.92 3.17
CA ILE A 38 -4.07 19.98 3.87
C ILE A 38 -4.32 21.18 2.94
N LEU A 39 -3.30 21.65 2.23
CA LEU A 39 -3.43 22.77 1.28
C LEU A 39 -4.47 22.43 0.20
N TRP A 40 -4.41 21.22 -0.35
CA TRP A 40 -5.38 20.74 -1.34
C TRP A 40 -6.80 20.70 -0.77
N SER A 41 -7.00 20.14 0.42
CA SER A 41 -8.30 20.10 1.10
C SER A 41 -8.85 21.49 1.39
N LEU A 42 -8.02 22.42 1.84
CA LEU A 42 -8.43 23.81 2.09
C LEU A 42 -8.92 24.49 0.81
N CYS A 43 -8.23 24.31 -0.32
CA CYS A 43 -8.71 24.80 -1.61
C CYS A 43 -10.08 24.20 -1.99
N GLY A 44 -10.26 22.89 -1.79
CA GLY A 44 -11.55 22.23 -2.03
C GLY A 44 -12.68 22.79 -1.18
N ILE A 45 -12.42 23.05 0.10
CA ILE A 45 -13.38 23.65 1.04
C ILE A 45 -13.75 25.07 0.60
N ILE A 46 -12.78 25.89 0.18
CA ILE A 46 -13.05 27.24 -0.32
C ILE A 46 -13.95 27.21 -1.55
N VAL A 47 -13.72 26.30 -2.50
CA VAL A 47 -14.59 26.17 -3.68
C VAL A 47 -15.98 25.66 -3.27
N LEU A 48 -16.06 24.76 -2.28
CA LEU A 48 -17.32 24.28 -1.74
C LEU A 48 -18.12 25.38 -1.03
N THR A 49 -17.50 26.31 -0.32
CA THR A 49 -18.22 27.44 0.28
C THR A 49 -18.69 28.43 -0.79
N GLN A 50 -17.87 28.69 -1.81
CA GLN A 50 -18.23 29.53 -2.95
C GLN A 50 -19.40 28.95 -3.75
N TYR A 51 -19.53 27.62 -3.84
CA TYR A 51 -20.66 26.96 -4.50
C TYR A 51 -22.03 27.40 -3.97
N PHE A 52 -22.15 27.74 -2.67
CA PHE A 52 -23.39 28.23 -2.08
C PHE A 52 -23.71 29.69 -2.41
N LEU A 53 -22.72 30.46 -2.88
CA LEU A 53 -22.86 31.87 -3.26
C LEU A 53 -23.21 32.04 -4.75
N ILE A 54 -23.00 31.00 -5.57
CA ILE A 54 -23.30 31.01 -7.00
C ILE A 54 -24.82 30.99 -7.21
N GLN A 55 -25.32 32.04 -7.86
CA GLN A 55 -26.74 32.15 -8.24
C GLN A 55 -27.02 31.59 -9.65
N ASP A 56 -26.00 31.55 -10.52
CA ASP A 56 -26.12 31.04 -11.88
C ASP A 56 -26.25 29.49 -11.90
N PRO A 57 -27.36 28.93 -12.43
CA PRO A 57 -27.59 27.48 -12.43
C PRO A 57 -26.55 26.68 -13.22
N ASP A 58 -26.10 27.18 -14.37
CA ASP A 58 -25.18 26.47 -15.26
C ASP A 58 -23.79 26.35 -14.62
N THR A 59 -23.29 27.45 -14.07
CA THR A 59 -22.03 27.49 -13.32
C THR A 59 -22.10 26.58 -12.09
N LYS A 60 -23.25 26.53 -11.41
CA LYS A 60 -23.45 25.67 -10.24
C LYS A 60 -23.32 24.19 -10.60
N VAL A 61 -23.92 23.75 -11.70
CA VAL A 61 -23.79 22.36 -12.18
C VAL A 61 -22.35 22.03 -12.55
N ALA A 62 -21.63 22.94 -13.21
CA ALA A 62 -20.22 22.72 -13.55
C ALA A 62 -19.35 22.55 -12.29
N VAL A 63 -19.54 23.40 -11.28
CA VAL A 63 -18.76 23.38 -10.04
C VAL A 63 -19.03 22.10 -9.23
N ILE A 64 -20.28 21.61 -9.14
CA ILE A 64 -20.55 20.39 -8.37
C ILE A 64 -19.96 19.14 -9.03
N VAL A 65 -19.98 19.05 -10.37
CA VAL A 65 -19.32 17.95 -11.10
C VAL A 65 -17.81 18.00 -10.87
N TRP A 66 -17.22 19.19 -10.97
CA TRP A 66 -15.80 19.39 -10.68
C TRP A 66 -15.43 19.04 -9.23
N LEU A 67 -16.26 19.43 -8.24
CA LEU A 67 -16.07 19.07 -6.84
C LEU A 67 -16.19 17.55 -6.61
N GLY A 68 -17.08 16.87 -7.34
CA GLY A 68 -17.17 15.41 -7.32
C GLY A 68 -15.86 14.75 -7.80
N PHE A 69 -15.29 15.25 -8.90
CA PHE A 69 -13.98 14.81 -9.37
C PHE A 69 -12.88 15.13 -8.36
N TRP A 70 -12.84 16.35 -7.84
CA TRP A 70 -11.87 16.79 -6.83
C TRP A 70 -11.89 15.91 -5.58
N GLY A 71 -13.08 15.68 -5.02
CA GLY A 71 -13.29 14.85 -3.83
C GLY A 71 -12.89 13.39 -4.04
N TYR A 72 -13.04 12.85 -5.26
CA TYR A 72 -12.53 11.51 -5.59
C TYR A 72 -11.00 11.42 -5.49
N PHE A 73 -10.27 12.42 -6.01
CA PHE A 73 -8.81 12.47 -5.90
C PHE A 73 -8.36 12.75 -4.46
N GLU A 74 -9.07 13.61 -3.74
CA GLU A 74 -8.83 13.85 -2.32
C GLU A 74 -8.99 12.55 -1.51
N TYR A 75 -10.05 11.78 -1.75
CA TYR A 75 -10.25 10.47 -1.13
C TYR A 75 -9.11 9.49 -1.45
N LYS A 76 -8.66 9.42 -2.71
CA LYS A 76 -7.50 8.59 -3.09
C LYS A 76 -6.23 9.01 -2.35
N SER A 77 -5.95 10.30 -2.29
CA SER A 77 -4.80 10.87 -1.57
C SER A 77 -4.88 10.60 -0.06
N PHE A 78 -6.06 10.74 0.54
CA PHE A 78 -6.31 10.41 1.94
C PHE A 78 -6.04 8.93 2.24
N ARG A 79 -6.46 8.02 1.37
CA ARG A 79 -6.15 6.59 1.53
C ARG A 79 -4.64 6.33 1.48
N ALA A 80 -3.92 6.98 0.57
CA ALA A 80 -2.46 6.92 0.50
C ALA A 80 -1.82 7.41 1.81
N LEU A 81 -2.27 8.57 2.31
CA LEU A 81 -1.85 9.14 3.59
C LEU A 81 -2.07 8.15 4.75
N MET A 82 -3.26 7.57 4.86
CA MET A 82 -3.59 6.58 5.90
C MET A 82 -2.67 5.36 5.86
N TRP A 83 -2.31 4.86 4.67
CA TRP A 83 -1.33 3.78 4.52
C TRP A 83 0.09 4.20 4.94
N ARG A 84 0.49 5.45 4.70
CA ARG A 84 1.81 5.97 5.15
C ARG A 84 1.86 6.20 6.66
N PHE A 85 0.73 6.51 7.30
CA PHE A 85 0.69 6.71 8.74
C PHE A 85 0.56 5.41 9.53
N TYR A 86 -0.31 4.50 9.09
CA TYR A 86 -0.71 3.31 9.88
C TYR A 86 -0.66 2.00 9.09
N GLY A 87 -0.18 2.02 7.85
CA GLY A 87 -0.11 0.84 6.98
C GLY A 87 0.99 -0.11 7.42
N MET A 88 0.61 -1.37 7.58
CA MET A 88 1.51 -2.49 7.87
C MET A 88 1.01 -3.73 7.13
N GLU A 89 1.93 -4.51 6.59
CA GLU A 89 1.61 -5.83 6.05
C GLU A 89 1.96 -6.89 7.09
N LYS A 90 1.02 -7.77 7.40
CA LYS A 90 1.23 -8.89 8.31
C LYS A 90 1.13 -10.18 7.50
N ILE A 91 2.22 -10.93 7.46
CA ILE A 91 2.29 -12.25 6.87
C ILE A 91 2.48 -13.23 8.03
N ARG A 92 1.65 -14.27 8.12
CA ARG A 92 1.77 -15.32 9.12
C ARG A 92 1.75 -16.67 8.43
N ILE A 93 2.72 -17.52 8.74
CA ILE A 93 2.80 -18.90 8.26
C ILE A 93 2.55 -19.81 9.45
N LYS A 94 1.48 -20.60 9.38
CA LYS A 94 1.08 -21.58 10.40
C LYS A 94 0.38 -22.76 9.71
N ASP A 95 0.68 -23.99 10.11
CA ASP A 95 -0.04 -25.22 9.71
C ASP A 95 -0.26 -25.33 8.18
N ARG A 96 0.80 -25.14 7.39
CA ARG A 96 0.77 -25.12 5.90
C ARG A 96 -0.15 -24.06 5.28
N LYS A 97 -0.48 -23.00 6.03
CA LYS A 97 -1.27 -21.85 5.58
C LYS A 97 -0.50 -20.55 5.74
N LEU A 98 -0.47 -19.74 4.67
CA LEU A 98 0.03 -18.39 4.62
C LEU A 98 -1.13 -17.39 4.73
N SER A 99 -1.25 -16.77 5.89
CA SER A 99 -2.19 -15.68 6.13
C SER A 99 -1.54 -14.34 5.82
N TYR A 100 -2.11 -13.60 4.88
CA TYR A 100 -1.69 -12.27 4.50
C TYR A 100 -2.76 -11.23 4.85
N LYS A 101 -2.38 -10.19 5.59
CA LYS A 101 -3.25 -9.07 5.94
C LYS A 101 -2.56 -7.75 5.61
N LYS A 102 -3.16 -6.96 4.73
CA LYS A 102 -2.88 -5.52 4.61
C LYS A 102 -3.64 -4.81 5.73
N ASP A 103 -2.93 -4.37 6.76
CA ASP A 103 -3.49 -3.74 7.95
C ASP A 103 -3.30 -2.21 7.87
N VAL A 104 -4.39 -1.46 7.94
CA VAL A 104 -4.38 0.01 8.01
C VAL A 104 -5.14 0.41 9.26
N ALA A 105 -4.41 0.94 10.25
CA ALA A 105 -4.99 1.37 11.53
C ALA A 105 -5.85 0.28 12.21
N GLY A 106 -5.42 -0.99 12.16
CA GLY A 106 -6.12 -2.14 12.76
C GLY A 106 -7.12 -2.83 11.82
N LYS A 107 -7.54 -2.16 10.75
CA LYS A 107 -8.52 -2.66 9.78
C LYS A 107 -7.82 -3.30 8.58
N GLY A 108 -8.24 -4.50 8.21
CA GLY A 108 -7.68 -5.20 7.05
C GLY A 108 -8.29 -6.57 6.85
N LYS A 109 -8.58 -6.93 5.61
CA LYS A 109 -9.05 -8.29 5.27
C LYS A 109 -7.88 -9.25 5.36
N VAL A 110 -8.05 -10.33 6.13
CA VAL A 110 -7.09 -11.44 6.17
C VAL A 110 -7.40 -12.35 4.99
N LYS A 111 -6.43 -12.54 4.10
CA LYS A 111 -6.47 -13.52 3.02
C LYS A 111 -5.62 -14.71 3.44
N VAL A 112 -6.20 -15.89 3.45
CA VAL A 112 -5.49 -17.13 3.80
C VAL A 112 -5.24 -17.90 2.52
N TYR A 113 -4.00 -18.30 2.30
CA TYR A 113 -3.56 -19.10 1.16
C TYR A 113 -2.93 -20.38 1.68
N GLU A 114 -3.28 -21.51 1.07
CA GLU A 114 -2.67 -22.81 1.40
C GLU A 114 -1.35 -22.96 0.64
N LEU A 115 -0.28 -23.34 1.35
CA LEU A 115 1.08 -23.39 0.77
C LEU A 115 1.17 -24.36 -0.41
N ASP A 116 0.39 -25.45 -0.38
CA ASP A 116 0.40 -26.49 -1.41
C ASP A 116 -0.08 -25.97 -2.80
N PHE A 117 -0.77 -24.84 -2.84
CA PHE A 117 -1.28 -24.22 -4.08
C PHE A 117 -0.53 -22.94 -4.48
N ILE A 118 0.49 -22.54 -3.73
CA ILE A 118 1.34 -21.40 -4.10
C ILE A 118 2.32 -21.87 -5.17
N LYS A 119 2.21 -21.30 -6.37
CA LYS A 119 3.10 -21.55 -7.50
C LYS A 119 3.86 -20.28 -7.88
N ASP A 120 5.02 -20.47 -8.50
CA ASP A 120 5.81 -19.38 -9.12
C ASP A 120 6.09 -18.18 -8.21
N PHE A 121 6.48 -18.46 -6.96
CA PHE A 121 6.91 -17.44 -6.01
C PHE A 121 8.19 -16.75 -6.53
N SER A 122 8.05 -15.52 -7.02
CA SER A 122 9.07 -14.76 -7.74
C SER A 122 9.26 -13.37 -7.13
N VAL A 123 10.47 -12.84 -7.28
CA VAL A 123 10.75 -11.42 -6.99
C VAL A 123 10.48 -10.66 -8.27
N VAL A 124 9.65 -9.63 -8.21
CA VAL A 124 9.44 -8.72 -9.33
C VAL A 124 10.73 -7.93 -9.52
N GLU A 125 11.48 -8.29 -10.56
CA GLU A 125 12.63 -7.50 -11.02
C GLU A 125 12.12 -6.20 -11.64
N LYS A 126 12.79 -5.08 -11.33
CA LYS A 126 12.47 -3.79 -11.93
C LYS A 126 12.63 -3.91 -13.44
N LYS A 127 11.56 -3.66 -14.20
CA LYS A 127 11.70 -3.43 -15.64
C LYS A 127 12.08 -1.97 -15.83
N ASP A 128 13.35 -1.76 -16.19
CA ASP A 128 14.08 -0.49 -16.22
C ASP A 128 13.46 0.68 -17.03
N ASP A 129 12.26 0.57 -17.62
CA ASP A 129 11.79 1.62 -18.53
C ASP A 129 10.27 1.80 -18.63
N SER A 130 9.58 1.81 -17.49
CA SER A 130 8.15 2.09 -17.51
C SER A 130 7.80 3.22 -16.56
N PHE A 131 7.32 4.33 -17.12
CA PHE A 131 6.68 5.44 -16.41
C PHE A 131 5.75 4.98 -15.27
N PHE A 132 5.06 3.85 -15.47
CA PHE A 132 4.24 3.18 -14.46
C PHE A 132 5.02 2.63 -13.25
N GLU A 133 6.24 2.14 -13.40
CA GLU A 133 7.12 1.76 -12.28
C GLU A 133 7.59 2.98 -11.47
N ASN A 134 7.88 4.11 -12.13
CA ASN A 134 8.18 5.37 -11.43
C ASN A 134 6.96 5.90 -10.67
N LEU A 135 5.77 5.78 -11.24
CA LEU A 135 4.52 6.09 -10.55
C LEU A 135 4.25 5.12 -9.39
N ASN A 136 4.53 3.82 -9.55
CA ASN A 136 4.29 2.82 -8.50
C ASN A 136 5.31 2.91 -7.36
N SER A 137 6.54 3.31 -7.65
CA SER A 137 7.57 3.59 -6.64
C SER A 137 7.41 4.97 -6.00
N SER A 138 6.56 5.84 -6.56
CA SER A 138 6.29 7.14 -5.99
C SER A 138 5.69 7.04 -4.58
N TYR A 139 6.12 7.95 -3.72
CA TYR A 139 5.66 8.01 -2.32
C TYR A 139 4.12 8.23 -2.22
N TRP A 140 3.55 8.83 -3.26
CA TRP A 140 2.15 9.20 -3.42
C TRP A 140 1.22 8.01 -3.74
N VAL A 141 1.76 6.86 -4.16
CA VAL A 141 0.96 5.70 -4.57
C VAL A 141 1.22 4.52 -3.63
N ILE A 142 0.15 3.80 -3.26
CA ILE A 142 0.24 2.51 -2.56
C ILE A 142 0.39 1.39 -3.61
N ALA A 143 1.54 1.35 -4.26
CA ALA A 143 1.89 0.35 -5.28
C ALA A 143 3.38 0.02 -5.21
N GLY A 144 3.87 -0.83 -6.11
CA GLY A 144 5.26 -1.29 -6.11
C GLY A 144 5.48 -2.51 -5.21
N GLU A 145 4.55 -3.46 -5.27
CA GLU A 145 4.71 -4.78 -4.67
C GLU A 145 5.88 -5.51 -5.36
N LYS A 146 6.82 -6.03 -4.57
CA LYS A 146 8.06 -6.63 -5.08
C LYS A 146 8.07 -8.16 -5.08
N LEU A 147 7.04 -8.78 -4.54
CA LEU A 147 6.93 -10.23 -4.46
C LEU A 147 5.60 -10.66 -5.06
N THR A 148 5.64 -11.65 -5.93
CA THR A 148 4.48 -12.17 -6.65
C THR A 148 4.41 -13.67 -6.53
N PHE A 149 3.20 -14.20 -6.41
CA PHE A 149 2.95 -15.64 -6.45
C PHE A 149 1.62 -15.94 -7.08
N ASP A 150 1.53 -17.06 -7.77
CA ASP A 150 0.28 -17.55 -8.32
C ASP A 150 -0.46 -18.40 -7.28
N TYR A 151 -1.75 -18.14 -7.15
CA TYR A 151 -2.69 -18.95 -6.40
C TYR A 151 -3.94 -19.20 -7.26
N TYR A 152 -4.11 -20.43 -7.75
CA TYR A 152 -5.22 -20.82 -8.63
C TYR A 152 -5.40 -19.93 -9.88
N GLY A 153 -4.30 -19.55 -10.55
CA GLY A 153 -4.32 -18.70 -11.73
C GLY A 153 -4.53 -17.20 -11.43
N LYS A 154 -4.43 -16.80 -10.16
CA LYS A 154 -4.49 -15.40 -9.72
C LYS A 154 -3.14 -14.98 -9.15
N GLU A 155 -2.52 -13.99 -9.78
CA GLU A 155 -1.29 -13.37 -9.30
C GLU A 155 -1.57 -12.54 -8.04
N ILE A 156 -1.00 -12.95 -6.91
CA ILE A 156 -1.04 -12.23 -5.64
C ILE A 156 0.28 -11.49 -5.44
N LYS A 157 0.17 -10.19 -5.19
CA LYS A 157 1.30 -9.28 -5.02
C LYS A 157 1.47 -8.88 -3.55
N LEU A 158 2.72 -8.84 -3.07
CA LEU A 158 3.13 -8.59 -1.68
C LEU A 158 4.35 -7.66 -1.62
N GLY A 159 4.61 -7.09 -0.44
CA GLY A 159 5.87 -6.40 -0.16
C GLY A 159 5.92 -5.01 -0.77
N ILE A 160 5.00 -4.15 -0.32
CA ILE A 160 4.82 -2.80 -0.88
C ILE A 160 6.10 -1.97 -0.68
N GLN A 161 6.71 -1.58 -1.79
CA GLN A 161 7.91 -0.75 -1.89
C GLN A 161 9.08 -1.29 -1.07
N LEU A 162 9.25 -2.61 -0.96
CA LEU A 162 10.43 -3.19 -0.34
C LEU A 162 11.70 -2.83 -1.13
N ASP A 163 12.82 -2.74 -0.44
CA ASP A 163 14.11 -2.67 -1.12
C ASP A 163 14.43 -4.00 -1.79
N GLU A 164 15.26 -4.02 -2.84
CA GLU A 164 15.57 -5.27 -3.56
C GLU A 164 16.31 -6.28 -2.67
N ALA A 165 17.22 -5.81 -1.82
CA ALA A 165 17.93 -6.65 -0.85
C ALA A 165 16.95 -7.29 0.15
N ASP A 166 16.04 -6.47 0.71
CA ASP A 166 15.00 -6.92 1.63
C ASP A 166 14.01 -7.88 0.96
N ALA A 167 13.62 -7.62 -0.29
CA ALA A 167 12.71 -8.47 -1.06
C ALA A 167 13.33 -9.84 -1.37
N LYS A 168 14.61 -9.89 -1.77
CA LYS A 168 15.34 -11.16 -1.99
C LYS A 168 15.52 -11.95 -0.69
N ALA A 169 15.81 -11.28 0.42
CA ALA A 169 15.93 -11.93 1.72
C ALA A 169 14.60 -12.52 2.21
N LEU A 170 13.50 -11.75 2.06
CA LEU A 170 12.15 -12.21 2.39
C LEU A 170 11.70 -13.34 1.46
N HIS A 171 12.09 -13.28 0.18
CA HIS A 171 11.81 -14.34 -0.78
C HIS A 171 12.45 -15.66 -0.37
N LYS A 172 13.75 -15.64 -0.06
CA LYS A 172 14.51 -16.82 0.38
C LYS A 172 13.91 -17.44 1.65
N LEU A 173 13.47 -16.62 2.59
CA LEU A 173 12.85 -17.10 3.84
C LEU A 173 11.51 -17.79 3.62
N ILE A 174 10.66 -17.22 2.74
CA ILE A 174 9.35 -17.80 2.44
C ILE A 174 9.53 -19.06 1.60
N LYS A 175 10.41 -19.06 0.60
CA LYS A 175 10.71 -20.22 -0.23
C LYS A 175 11.27 -21.40 0.56
N ASN A 176 12.06 -21.15 1.61
CA ASN A 176 12.55 -22.22 2.50
C ASN A 176 11.45 -22.84 3.40
N LYS A 177 10.23 -22.28 3.40
CA LYS A 177 9.11 -22.72 4.24
C LYS A 177 7.88 -23.19 3.46
N ILE A 178 7.85 -22.94 2.15
CA ILE A 178 6.94 -23.55 1.18
C ILE A 178 7.56 -24.88 0.77
#